data_AF-K9WRL5-F1
#
_entry.id   AF-K9WRL5-F1
#
_cell.length_a   1.000
_cell.length_b   1.000
_cell.length_c   1.000
_cell.angle_alpha   90.00
_cell.angle_beta   90.00
_cell.angle_gamma   90.00
#
_symmetry.space_group_name_H-M   'P 1'
#
loop_
_entity.id
_entity.type
_entity.pdbx_description
1 polymer ?
#
loop_
_entity_poly.entity_id
_entity_poly.type
_entity_poly.pdbx_seq_one_letter_code
_entity_poly.pdbx_strand_id
1 'polypeptide(L)'
;MQIRNRSLPVANSTLSTLITELGSECQTVTALIYQLQSPHLNARQQAEILAELLAAAIHLHVHCGDDFQSLIAQEMENLPDEDEKE
;
A
#
# COMPACT_ATOMS: atom_id res chain seq x y z
N MET A 1 -10.00 9.29 -1.87
CA MET A 1 -9.77 9.27 -0.40
C MET A 1 -8.41 9.91 -0.16
N GLN A 2 -8.26 10.88 0.75
CA GLN A 2 -6.93 11.42 1.08
C GLN A 2 -6.34 10.56 2.20
N ILE A 3 -5.13 9.99 2.02
CA ILE A 3 -4.35 9.50 3.16
C ILE A 3 -4.02 10.72 3.99
N ARG A 4 -4.63 10.79 5.18
CA ARG A 4 -4.20 11.76 6.18
C ARG A 4 -2.89 11.23 6.74
N ASN A 5 -1.83 12.04 6.74
CA ASN A 5 -0.58 11.75 7.46
C ASN A 5 -0.86 11.70 8.96
N ARG A 6 -1.44 10.60 9.41
CA ARG A 6 -1.60 10.27 10.82
C ARG A 6 -0.38 9.48 11.24
N SER A 7 0.16 9.79 12.41
CA SER A 7 1.23 9.00 13.00
C SER A 7 0.77 7.55 13.09
N LEU A 8 1.57 6.63 12.54
CA LEU A 8 1.37 5.20 12.73
C LEU A 8 1.91 4.82 14.11
N PRO A 9 1.21 3.96 14.87
CA PRO A 9 1.73 3.41 16.13
C PRO A 9 2.71 2.28 15.81
N VAL A 10 3.79 2.61 15.08
CA VAL A 10 4.83 1.68 14.62
C VAL A 10 6.16 2.25 15.09
N ALA A 11 6.92 1.47 15.84
CA ALA A 11 8.19 1.88 16.43
C ALA A 11 9.28 1.99 15.36
N ASN A 12 9.31 1.07 14.40
CA ASN A 12 10.28 1.09 13.31
C ASN A 12 9.95 2.19 12.29
N SER A 13 10.79 3.22 12.21
CA SER A 13 10.57 4.37 11.30
C SER A 13 10.62 3.97 9.82
N THR A 14 11.48 3.03 9.45
CA THR A 14 11.52 2.49 8.08
C THR A 14 10.20 1.81 7.74
N LEU A 15 9.69 0.95 8.61
CA LEU A 15 8.39 0.30 8.41
C LEU A 15 7.24 1.33 8.34
N SER A 16 7.25 2.35 9.19
CA SER A 16 6.26 3.44 9.14
C SER A 16 6.27 4.17 7.80
N THR A 17 7.45 4.43 7.23
CA THR A 17 7.59 5.01 5.89
C THR A 17 7.06 4.06 4.83
N LEU A 18 7.45 2.79 4.86
CA LEU A 18 7.01 1.78 3.89
C LEU A 18 5.48 1.56 3.92
N ILE A 19 4.84 1.60 5.09
CA ILE A 19 3.38 1.51 5.22
C ILE A 19 2.71 2.75 4.61
N THR A 20 3.31 3.93 4.78
CA THR A 20 2.81 5.18 4.20
C THR A 20 2.88 5.14 2.67
N GLU A 21 4.01 4.68 2.12
CA GLU A 21 4.23 4.49 0.69
C GLU A 21 3.28 3.43 0.11
N LEU A 22 3.13 2.29 0.80
CA LEU A 22 2.17 1.24 0.45
C LEU A 22 0.75 1.80 0.36
N GLY A 23 0.35 2.64 1.33
CA GLY A 23 -0.91 3.35 1.30
C GLY A 23 -1.07 4.17 0.02
N SER A 24 -0.07 4.99 -0.32
CA SER A 24 -0.08 5.82 -1.53
C SER A 24 -0.23 4.98 -2.80
N GLU A 25 0.53 3.89 -2.92
CA GLU A 25 0.46 3.00 -4.09
C GLU A 25 -0.91 2.33 -4.22
N CYS A 26 -1.47 1.85 -3.10
CA CYS A 26 -2.83 1.30 -3.06
C CYS A 26 -3.90 2.32 -3.48
N GLN A 27 -3.70 3.60 -3.21
CA GLN A 27 -4.61 4.66 -3.70
C GLN A 27 -4.52 4.83 -5.21
N THR A 28 -3.31 4.78 -5.78
CA THR A 28 -3.10 4.79 -7.23
C THR A 28 -3.83 3.62 -7.89
N VAL A 29 -3.64 2.40 -7.39
CA VAL A 29 -4.34 1.19 -7.88
C VAL A 29 -5.86 1.38 -7.82
N THR A 30 -6.37 1.84 -6.69
CA THR A 30 -7.81 2.07 -6.49
C THR A 30 -8.35 3.11 -7.48
N ALA A 31 -7.62 4.21 -7.70
CA ALA A 31 -8.01 5.25 -8.65
C ALA A 31 -8.02 4.74 -10.09
N LEU A 32 -7.04 3.93 -10.49
CA LEU A 32 -6.99 3.31 -11.82
C LEU A 32 -8.15 2.34 -12.05
N ILE A 33 -8.50 1.52 -11.04
CA ILE A 33 -9.67 0.63 -11.10
C ILE A 33 -10.96 1.45 -11.30
N TYR A 34 -11.13 2.56 -10.57
CA TYR A 34 -12.29 3.43 -10.76
C TYR A 34 -12.32 4.09 -12.14
N GLN A 35 -11.17 4.51 -12.67
CA GLN A 35 -11.10 5.04 -14.03
C GLN A 35 -11.53 3.98 -15.06
N LEU A 36 -11.10 2.72 -14.87
CA LEU A 36 -11.44 1.60 -15.75
C LEU A 36 -12.94 1.28 -15.76
N GLN A 37 -13.67 1.62 -14.70
CA GLN A 37 -15.13 1.45 -14.60
C GLN A 37 -15.92 2.52 -15.36
N SER A 38 -15.27 3.53 -15.95
CA SER A 38 -15.94 4.58 -16.70
C SER A 38 -16.62 4.04 -17.97
N PRO A 39 -17.91 4.33 -18.21
CA PRO A 39 -18.67 3.74 -19.30
C PRO A 39 -18.30 4.26 -20.70
N HIS A 40 -17.43 5.28 -20.81
CA HIS A 40 -17.12 5.96 -22.07
C HIS A 40 -15.62 5.98 -22.41
N LEU A 41 -14.86 4.98 -21.95
CA LEU A 41 -13.45 4.86 -22.32
C LEU A 41 -13.31 4.50 -23.80
N ASN A 42 -12.47 5.25 -24.52
CA ASN A 42 -11.98 4.80 -25.82
C ASN A 42 -10.82 3.81 -25.65
N ALA A 43 -10.50 3.05 -26.70
CA ALA A 43 -9.48 2.00 -26.66
C ALA A 43 -8.10 2.50 -26.23
N ARG A 44 -7.75 3.75 -26.57
CA ARG A 44 -6.48 4.35 -26.16
C ARG A 44 -6.45 4.63 -24.65
N GLN A 45 -7.50 5.25 -24.11
CA GLN A 45 -7.61 5.50 -22.67
C GLN A 45 -7.61 4.19 -21.88
N GLN A 46 -8.31 3.17 -22.39
CA GLN A 46 -8.32 1.85 -21.77
C GLN A 46 -6.91 1.23 -21.73
N ALA A 47 -6.16 1.31 -22.84
CA ALA A 47 -4.80 0.80 -22.89
C ALA A 47 -3.85 1.54 -21.94
N GLU A 48 -3.97 2.87 -21.85
CA GLU A 48 -3.19 3.71 -20.93
C GLU A 48 -3.47 3.32 -19.46
N ILE A 49 -4.76 3.25 -19.06
CA ILE A 49 -5.16 2.84 -17.70
C ILE A 49 -4.65 1.42 -17.37
N LEU A 50 -4.75 0.47 -18.32
CA LEU A 50 -4.28 -0.90 -18.10
C LEU A 50 -2.76 -0.98 -17.97
N ALA A 51 -2.00 -0.20 -18.74
CA ALA A 51 -0.55 -0.15 -18.64
C ALA A 51 -0.11 0.43 -17.28
N GLU A 52 -0.76 1.51 -16.82
CA GLU A 52 -0.50 2.10 -15.51
C GLU A 52 -0.87 1.15 -14.38
N LEU A 53 -2.00 0.44 -14.49
CA LEU A 53 -2.44 -0.54 -13.49
C LEU A 53 -1.46 -1.72 -13.41
N LEU A 54 -0.94 -2.18 -14.54
CA LEU A 54 0.10 -3.22 -14.55
C LEU A 54 1.38 -2.74 -13.86
N ALA A 55 1.84 -1.52 -14.15
CA ALA A 55 3.01 -0.96 -13.50
C ALA A 55 2.82 -0.84 -11.97
N ALA A 56 1.67 -0.32 -11.54
CA ALA A 56 1.32 -0.21 -10.12
C ALA A 56 1.24 -1.59 -9.43
N ALA A 57 0.70 -2.60 -10.11
CA ALA A 57 0.66 -3.97 -9.58
C ALA A 57 2.07 -4.58 -9.42
N ILE A 58 2.97 -4.34 -10.37
CA ILE A 58 4.38 -4.77 -10.27
C ILE A 58 5.08 -4.05 -9.12
N HIS A 59 4.90 -2.72 -9.02
CA HIS A 59 5.46 -1.93 -7.91
C HIS A 59 4.96 -2.46 -6.56
N LEU A 60 3.66 -2.71 -6.43
CA LEU A 60 3.09 -3.25 -5.20
C LEU A 60 3.67 -4.62 -4.83
N HIS A 61 3.86 -5.50 -5.83
CA HIS A 61 4.47 -6.81 -5.61
C HIS A 61 5.89 -6.69 -5.07
N VAL A 62 6.71 -5.81 -5.65
CA VAL A 62 8.10 -5.57 -5.21
C VAL A 62 8.12 -4.90 -3.83
N HIS A 63 7.27 -3.89 -3.61
CA HIS A 63 7.18 -3.14 -2.35
C HIS A 63 6.80 -4.04 -1.17
N CYS A 64 5.89 -4.98 -1.40
CA CYS A 64 5.44 -5.95 -0.41
C CYS A 64 6.33 -7.21 -0.34
N GLY A 65 7.58 -7.14 -0.79
CA GLY A 65 8.53 -8.25 -0.78
C GLY A 65 9.09 -8.59 0.62
N ASP A 66 10.12 -9.43 0.65
CA ASP A 66 10.67 -10.08 1.86
C ASP A 66 11.07 -9.08 2.96
N ASP A 67 11.67 -7.95 2.61
CA ASP A 67 12.09 -6.93 3.58
C ASP A 67 10.89 -6.30 4.30
N PHE A 68 9.85 -5.92 3.55
CA PHE A 68 8.64 -5.34 4.12
C PHE A 68 7.92 -6.35 5.04
N GLN A 69 7.82 -7.61 4.59
CA GLN A 69 7.21 -8.69 5.37
C GLN A 69 7.98 -8.98 6.65
N SER A 70 9.31 -8.99 6.59
CA SER A 70 10.18 -9.21 7.74
C SER A 70 10.06 -8.10 8.78
N LEU A 71 9.99 -6.84 8.33
CA LEU A 71 9.78 -5.70 9.22
C LEU A 71 8.42 -5.76 9.91
N ILE A 72 7.35 -6.15 9.20
CA ILE A 72 6.03 -6.36 9.83
C ILE A 72 6.12 -7.46 10.89
N ALA A 73 6.75 -8.60 10.58
CA ALA A 73 6.88 -9.69 11.54
C ALA A 73 7.64 -9.26 12.79
N GLN A 74 8.75 -8.54 12.64
CA GLN A 74 9.50 -7.97 13.77
C GLN A 74 8.66 -6.98 14.58
N GLU A 75 7.89 -6.11 13.94
CA GLU A 75 7.02 -5.18 14.65
C GLU A 75 5.96 -5.92 15.45
N MET A 76 5.37 -7.00 14.90
CA MET A 76 4.40 -7.85 15.59
C MET A 76 5.01 -8.58 16.80
N GLU A 77 6.23 -9.10 16.68
CA GLU A 77 6.95 -9.77 17.79
C GLU A 77 7.28 -8.81 18.94
N ASN A 78 7.37 -7.51 18.68
CA ASN A 78 7.66 -6.49 19.69
C ASN A 78 6.41 -5.88 20.34
N LEU A 79 5.21 -6.32 19.95
CA LEU A 79 3.99 -5.88 20.62
C LEU A 79 3.96 -6.44 22.06
N PRO A 80 3.48 -5.66 23.04
CA PRO A 80 3.35 -6.16 24.41
C PRO A 80 2.32 -7.30 24.46
N ASP A 81 2.64 -8.34 25.22
CA ASP A 81 1.69 -9.42 25.51
C ASP A 81 0.48 -8.85 26.27
N GLU A 82 -0.73 -9.22 25.87
CA GLU A 82 -1.99 -8.72 26.49
C GLU A 82 -2.13 -9.08 27.98
N ASP A 83 -1.29 -9.98 28.48
CA ASP A 83 -1.34 -10.56 29.83
C ASP A 83 -0.45 -9.86 30.87
N GLU A 84 0.34 -8.85 30.50
CA GLU A 84 1.04 -7.98 31.47
C GLU A 84 0.13 -6.86 31.96
N LYS A 85 -0.92 -7.24 32.69
CA LYS A 85 -1.64 -6.33 33.60
C LYS A 85 -1.34 -6.77 35.03
N GLU A 86 -0.37 -6.10 35.66
CA GLU A 86 -0.20 -6.10 37.12
C GLU A 86 -1.45 -5.54 37.83
#